data_AF-A0A646HM06-F1
#
_entry.id   AF-A0A646HM06-F1
#
_cell.length_a   1.000
_cell.length_b   1.000
_cell.length_c   1.000
_cell.angle_alpha   90.00
_cell.angle_beta   90.00
_cell.angle_gamma   90.00
#
_symmetry.space_group_name_H-M   'P 1'
#
loop_
_entity.id
_entity.type
_entity.pdbx_description
1 polymer ?
#
loop_
_entity_poly.entity_id
_entity_poly.type
_entity_poly.pdbx_seq_one_letter_code
_entity_poly.pdbx_strand_id
1 'polypeptide(L)'
;MGKYKYSTSEQETLKVLKMQEEQLKHLEKGIHEDFVNGNKDAGELADIRRRTEALLKKRGLTPPDPKMLEHIDTSIKIDKSEIPDWSELANKANDIYSEEVPFEDLLSKEEFQFCIDEVQRINDEFSVKTGILNKKDMAFLMVATALQTARWLIIQELCGDLGQTIDKDSRLDHNDRSIKESVKESNKSFQERFKDHGHRESEKKYKSWEQIIFSSAPYDTTVGSPNFGENLEGKYHRYKTLGHDPVLGWIFGTANFVTDTCTLSNLNSYRISRKGTPHFSEQTNLGTIFYEVFDSTKEDWLRLPAGVFAEYIHLKSDVFTKLGLPVPIIEVFSESLAGDLYKSQYDSLCLLRDLKIVGKQAGFSILINMIIGLVHGLLYDPQKDGDRKLYEVRTGKILSISNSLASAGNIAYAIGTEDWRKLDVGGILVTLYRLFTDVRFITKVKKDFIETEMDKSLADEIKELDSYFK
;
A
#
# COMPACT_ATOMS: atom_id res chain seq x y z
N MET A 1 11.88 32.93 -16.01
CA MET A 1 10.88 31.95 -16.50
C MET A 1 10.32 31.23 -15.28
N GLY A 2 9.06 31.47 -14.97
CA GLY A 2 8.39 30.96 -13.77
C GLY A 2 8.30 29.44 -13.74
N LYS A 3 8.21 28.87 -12.54
CA LYS A 3 8.21 27.42 -12.30
C LYS A 3 6.87 26.75 -12.66
N TYR A 4 5.80 27.55 -12.79
CA TYR A 4 4.43 27.08 -12.97
C TYR A 4 3.89 27.45 -14.37
N LYS A 5 2.93 26.65 -14.85
CA LYS A 5 2.13 26.96 -16.04
C LYS A 5 0.77 27.44 -15.58
N TYR A 6 0.29 28.51 -16.20
CA TYR A 6 -0.92 29.20 -15.79
C TYR A 6 -1.95 29.16 -16.92
N SER A 7 -3.22 29.07 -16.56
CA SER A 7 -4.34 29.34 -17.46
C SER A 7 -4.44 30.85 -17.76
N THR A 8 -5.20 31.20 -18.81
CA THR A 8 -5.43 32.60 -19.17
C THR A 8 -6.05 33.40 -18.02
N SER A 9 -7.02 32.83 -17.32
CA SER A 9 -7.69 33.49 -16.19
C SER A 9 -6.75 33.68 -14.99
N GLU A 10 -5.87 32.71 -14.72
CA GLU A 10 -4.85 32.86 -13.68
C GLU A 10 -3.86 33.97 -14.05
N GLN A 11 -3.42 34.03 -15.31
CA GLN A 11 -2.54 35.12 -15.78
C GLN A 11 -3.18 36.50 -15.68
N GLU A 12 -4.45 36.64 -16.05
CA GLU A 12 -5.18 37.89 -15.86
C GLU A 12 -5.24 38.28 -14.37
N THR A 13 -5.47 37.30 -13.49
CA THR A 13 -5.49 37.54 -12.04
C THR A 13 -4.14 38.02 -11.54
N LEU A 14 -3.04 37.37 -11.94
CA LEU A 14 -1.69 37.77 -11.53
C LEU A 14 -1.35 39.20 -12.00
N LYS A 15 -1.72 39.57 -13.22
CA LYS A 15 -1.52 40.93 -13.74
C LYS A 15 -2.31 41.97 -12.95
N VAL A 16 -3.57 41.69 -12.63
CA VAL A 16 -4.40 42.60 -11.82
C VAL A 16 -3.80 42.79 -10.43
N LEU A 17 -3.39 41.70 -9.77
CA LEU A 17 -2.74 41.76 -8.47
C LEU A 17 -1.44 42.57 -8.53
N LYS A 18 -0.64 42.40 -9.58
CA LYS A 18 0.61 43.16 -9.76
C LYS A 18 0.37 44.65 -9.93
N MET A 19 -0.63 45.01 -10.75
CA MET A 19 -1.04 46.40 -10.94
C MET A 19 -1.45 47.04 -9.61
N GLN A 20 -2.25 46.32 -8.82
CA GLN A 20 -2.74 46.82 -7.53
C GLN A 20 -1.62 46.92 -6.48
N GLU A 21 -0.70 45.96 -6.45
CA GLU A 21 0.51 46.02 -5.61
C GLU A 21 1.33 47.29 -5.91
N GLU A 22 1.56 47.60 -7.18
CA GLU A 22 2.29 48.82 -7.58
C GLU A 22 1.53 50.11 -7.26
N GLN A 23 0.20 50.10 -7.44
CA GLN A 23 -0.65 51.23 -7.04
C GLN A 23 -0.60 51.47 -5.53
N LEU A 24 -0.65 50.41 -4.72
CA LEU A 24 -0.54 50.50 -3.26
C LEU A 24 0.83 51.04 -2.84
N LYS A 25 1.92 50.56 -3.44
CA LYS A 25 3.28 51.09 -3.18
C LYS A 25 3.39 52.58 -3.51
N HIS A 26 2.79 53.01 -4.62
CA HIS A 26 2.77 54.42 -4.99
C HIS A 26 1.95 55.25 -3.99
N LEU A 27 0.80 54.73 -3.55
CA LEU A 27 -0.05 55.39 -2.57
C LEU A 27 0.66 55.53 -1.21
N GLU A 28 1.31 54.47 -0.73
CA GLU A 28 2.06 54.47 0.53
C GLU A 28 3.17 55.52 0.51
N LYS A 29 3.91 55.62 -0.60
CA LYS A 29 4.93 56.65 -0.79
C LYS A 29 4.32 58.05 -0.74
N GLY A 30 3.19 58.26 -1.41
CA GLY A 30 2.47 59.54 -1.40
C GLY A 30 2.01 59.93 0.01
N ILE A 31 1.44 58.99 0.77
CA ILE A 31 1.02 59.21 2.16
C ILE A 31 2.22 59.58 3.04
N HIS A 32 3.36 58.89 2.86
CA HIS A 32 4.58 59.21 3.62
C HIS A 32 5.07 60.63 3.32
N GLU A 33 5.11 61.02 2.05
CA GLU A 33 5.49 62.38 1.64
C GLU A 33 4.52 63.44 2.20
N ASP A 34 3.21 63.17 2.15
CA ASP A 34 2.18 64.06 2.72
C ASP A 34 2.31 64.21 4.24
N PHE A 35 2.62 63.13 4.96
CA PHE A 35 2.84 63.18 6.40
C PHE A 35 4.08 64.01 6.78
N VAL A 36 5.18 63.85 6.02
CA VAL A 36 6.42 64.62 6.21
C VAL A 36 6.18 66.10 5.92
N ASN A 37 5.51 66.41 4.81
CA ASN A 37 5.16 67.77 4.42
C ASN A 37 4.19 68.41 5.43
N GLY A 38 3.15 67.70 5.84
CA GLY A 38 2.18 68.17 6.83
C GLY A 38 2.81 68.48 8.19
N ASN A 39 3.77 67.67 8.65
CA ASN A 39 4.52 67.97 9.87
C ASN A 39 5.40 69.20 9.73
N LYS A 40 6.02 69.37 8.56
CA LYS A 40 6.83 70.56 8.27
C LYS A 40 5.95 71.82 8.23
N ASP A 41 4.83 71.78 7.52
CA ASP A 41 3.86 72.87 7.41
C ASP A 41 3.25 73.20 8.77
N ALA A 42 2.94 72.20 9.60
CA ALA A 42 2.49 72.41 10.97
C ALA A 42 3.54 73.12 11.83
N GLY A 43 4.83 72.76 11.66
CA GLY A 43 5.95 73.43 12.30
C GLY A 43 6.11 74.90 11.87
N GLU A 44 5.99 75.17 10.57
CA GLU A 44 6.05 76.52 10.00
C GLU A 44 4.86 77.38 10.45
N LEU A 45 3.64 76.83 10.41
CA LEU A 45 2.42 77.48 10.91
C LEU A 45 2.49 77.76 12.41
N ALA A 46 3.05 76.84 13.21
CA ALA A 46 3.26 77.06 14.63
C ALA A 46 4.24 78.22 14.89
N ASP A 47 5.29 78.37 14.08
CA ASP A 47 6.24 79.48 14.21
C ASP A 47 5.65 80.81 13.73
N ILE A 48 4.91 80.82 12.62
CA ILE A 48 4.15 82.00 12.15
C ILE A 48 3.16 82.45 13.21
N ARG A 49 2.41 81.50 13.79
CA ARG A 49 1.48 81.76 14.87
C ARG A 49 2.20 82.38 16.07
N ARG A 50 3.30 81.77 16.53
CA ARG A 50 4.11 82.29 17.65
C ARG A 50 4.57 83.74 17.41
N ARG A 51 5.06 84.04 16.21
CA ARG A 51 5.48 85.41 15.82
C ARG A 51 4.29 86.37 15.79
N THR A 52 3.15 85.94 15.27
CA THR A 52 1.92 86.74 15.18
C THR A 52 1.35 87.04 16.57
N GLU A 53 1.31 86.05 17.46
CA GLU A 53 0.89 86.21 18.85
C GLU A 53 1.81 87.18 19.62
N ALA A 54 3.12 87.12 19.39
CA ALA A 54 4.08 88.06 19.96
C ALA A 54 3.85 89.50 19.48
N LEU A 55 3.54 89.71 18.20
CA LEU A 55 3.21 91.01 17.64
C LEU A 55 1.88 91.56 18.18
N LEU A 56 0.86 90.71 18.33
CA LEU A 56 -0.43 91.08 18.93
C LEU A 56 -0.25 91.54 20.38
N LYS A 57 0.52 90.79 21.18
CA LYS A 57 0.85 91.17 22.57
C LYS A 57 1.57 92.51 22.63
N LYS A 58 2.51 92.78 21.71
CA LYS A 58 3.24 94.07 21.64
C LYS A 58 2.33 95.25 21.32
N ARG A 59 1.18 95.02 20.68
CA ARG A 59 0.16 96.04 20.39
C ARG A 59 -0.97 96.10 21.44
N GLY A 60 -0.83 95.39 22.56
CA GLY A 60 -1.82 95.37 23.64
C GLY A 60 -3.07 94.55 23.35
N LEU A 61 -3.04 93.68 22.32
CA LEU A 61 -4.15 92.82 21.92
C LEU A 61 -3.92 91.39 22.43
N THR A 62 -4.99 90.74 22.89
CA THR A 62 -4.97 89.37 23.41
C THR A 62 -5.15 88.36 22.26
N PRO A 63 -4.26 87.37 22.11
CA PRO A 63 -4.42 86.37 21.05
C PRO A 63 -5.63 85.44 21.25
N PRO A 64 -6.22 84.90 20.16
CA PRO A 64 -7.31 83.92 20.25
C PRO A 64 -6.83 82.57 20.83
N ASP A 65 -7.69 81.91 21.59
CA ASP A 65 -7.46 80.57 22.13
C ASP A 65 -7.49 79.52 20.98
N PRO A 66 -6.49 78.62 20.87
CA PRO A 66 -6.60 77.49 19.94
C PRO A 66 -7.85 76.66 20.25
N LYS A 67 -8.85 76.68 19.37
CA LYS A 67 -9.84 75.60 19.36
C LYS A 67 -9.09 74.29 19.08
N MET A 68 -9.21 73.32 19.99
CA MET A 68 -8.84 71.94 19.70
C MET A 68 -9.71 71.46 18.55
N LEU A 69 -9.08 71.02 17.46
CA LEU A 69 -9.76 70.34 16.37
C LEU A 69 -10.45 69.10 16.97
N GLU A 70 -11.75 68.95 16.71
CA GLU A 70 -12.47 67.72 17.06
C GLU A 70 -11.76 66.53 16.41
N HIS A 71 -11.61 65.46 17.18
CA HIS A 71 -11.00 64.22 16.73
C HIS A 71 -11.86 63.68 15.57
N ILE A 72 -11.33 63.75 14.34
CA ILE A 72 -11.97 63.14 13.19
C ILE A 72 -11.98 61.63 13.43
N ASP A 73 -13.16 61.02 13.41
CA ASP A 73 -13.31 59.57 13.49
C ASP A 73 -12.72 58.95 12.22
N THR A 74 -11.64 58.19 12.37
CA THR A 74 -10.84 57.66 11.26
C THR A 74 -11.34 56.32 10.74
N SER A 75 -12.46 55.77 11.21
CA SER A 75 -12.98 54.50 10.68
C SER A 75 -13.74 54.71 9.36
N ILE A 76 -13.03 55.02 8.28
CA ILE A 76 -13.59 55.03 6.93
C ILE A 76 -13.89 53.58 6.52
N LYS A 77 -15.17 53.27 6.29
CA LYS A 77 -15.60 51.96 5.74
C LYS A 77 -15.93 52.08 4.26
N ILE A 78 -15.49 51.10 3.48
CA ILE A 78 -15.65 51.04 2.02
C ILE A 78 -17.04 50.49 1.67
N ASP A 79 -17.71 51.13 0.71
CA ASP A 79 -18.96 50.59 0.15
C ASP A 79 -18.66 49.59 -0.98
N LYS A 80 -19.41 48.48 -1.06
CA LYS A 80 -19.23 47.50 -2.13
C LYS A 80 -19.44 48.11 -3.53
N SER A 81 -20.22 49.18 -3.66
CA SER A 81 -20.38 49.89 -4.93
C SER A 81 -19.13 50.65 -5.37
N GLU A 82 -18.16 50.87 -4.49
CA GLU A 82 -16.88 51.55 -4.78
C GLU A 82 -15.83 50.58 -5.35
N ILE A 83 -16.10 49.27 -5.35
CA ILE A 83 -15.20 48.25 -5.90
C ILE A 83 -15.32 48.24 -7.44
N PRO A 84 -14.22 48.40 -8.20
CA PRO A 84 -14.25 48.35 -9.65
C PRO A 84 -14.69 46.98 -10.21
N ASP A 85 -15.32 46.97 -11.39
CA ASP A 85 -15.67 45.73 -12.08
C ASP A 85 -14.42 44.95 -12.49
N TRP A 86 -14.50 43.61 -12.41
CA TRP A 86 -13.38 42.73 -12.75
C TRP A 86 -12.91 42.92 -14.19
N SER A 87 -13.83 43.06 -15.14
CA SER A 87 -13.51 43.19 -16.56
C SER A 87 -12.72 44.48 -16.84
N GLU A 88 -13.06 45.55 -16.12
CA GLU A 88 -12.34 46.82 -16.21
C GLU A 88 -10.92 46.70 -15.64
N LEU A 89 -10.76 46.02 -14.50
CA LEU A 89 -9.45 45.77 -13.88
C LEU A 89 -8.57 44.91 -14.78
N ALA A 90 -9.10 43.81 -15.33
CA ALA A 90 -8.38 42.90 -16.20
C ALA A 90 -7.91 43.60 -17.48
N ASN A 91 -8.75 44.40 -18.12
CA ASN A 91 -8.39 45.17 -19.31
C ASN A 91 -7.27 46.17 -19.00
N LYS A 92 -7.39 46.94 -17.92
CA LYS A 92 -6.34 47.89 -17.50
C LYS A 92 -5.01 47.20 -17.20
N ALA A 93 -5.04 46.06 -16.51
CA ALA A 93 -3.84 45.31 -16.19
C ALA A 93 -3.17 44.72 -17.44
N ASN A 94 -3.96 44.27 -18.42
CA ASN A 94 -3.44 43.77 -19.71
C ASN A 94 -2.83 44.89 -20.57
N ASP A 95 -3.35 46.11 -20.50
CA ASP A 95 -2.76 47.27 -21.18
C ASP A 95 -1.40 47.67 -20.58
N ILE A 96 -1.21 47.48 -19.27
CA ILE A 96 0.04 47.80 -18.55
C ILE A 96 1.08 46.70 -18.72
N TYR A 97 0.69 45.42 -18.58
CA TYR A 97 1.60 44.29 -18.64
C TYR A 97 1.38 43.47 -19.93
N SER A 98 2.25 43.68 -20.91
CA SER A 98 2.26 42.91 -22.16
C SER A 98 2.83 41.49 -21.99
N GLU A 99 3.66 41.27 -20.96
CA GLU A 99 4.29 39.98 -20.67
C GLU A 99 3.52 39.21 -19.57
N GLU A 100 3.83 37.91 -19.44
CA GLU A 100 3.28 37.09 -18.34
C GLU A 100 3.88 37.52 -17.01
N VAL A 101 3.03 37.68 -16.00
CA VAL A 101 3.47 37.96 -14.63
C VAL A 101 3.55 36.63 -13.88
N PRO A 102 4.74 36.20 -13.43
CA PRO A 102 4.87 35.01 -12.59
C PRO A 102 4.38 35.32 -11.17
N PHE A 103 3.82 34.32 -10.49
CA PHE A 103 3.40 34.44 -9.08
C PHE A 103 4.53 34.92 -8.17
N GLU A 104 5.77 34.52 -8.49
CA GLU A 104 6.96 34.94 -7.75
C GLU A 104 7.26 36.44 -7.78
N ASP A 105 6.67 37.19 -8.71
CA ASP A 105 6.82 38.64 -8.77
C ASP A 105 5.80 39.39 -7.89
N LEU A 106 4.80 38.70 -7.33
CA LEU A 106 3.77 39.29 -6.47
C LEU A 106 4.16 39.38 -5.00
N LEU A 107 4.99 38.44 -4.55
CA LEU A 107 5.39 38.35 -3.15
C LEU A 107 6.77 38.94 -2.96
N SER A 108 6.90 39.78 -1.95
CA SER A 108 8.19 40.24 -1.46
C SER A 108 9.01 39.06 -0.92
N LYS A 109 10.32 39.25 -0.78
CA LYS A 109 11.20 38.25 -0.16
C LYS A 109 10.75 37.94 1.27
N GLU A 110 10.28 38.95 1.99
CA GLU A 110 9.78 38.85 3.35
C GLU A 110 8.48 38.04 3.42
N GLU A 111 7.54 38.24 2.48
CA GLU A 111 6.29 37.48 2.39
C GLU A 111 6.54 36.01 2.00
N PHE A 112 7.47 35.77 1.08
CA PHE A 112 7.93 34.41 0.77
C PHE A 112 8.52 33.70 2.00
N GLN A 113 9.38 34.41 2.75
CA GLN A 113 9.98 33.86 3.95
C GLN A 113 8.92 33.57 5.02
N PHE A 114 7.94 34.46 5.18
CA PHE A 114 6.80 34.25 6.06
C PHE A 114 6.03 32.98 5.72
N CYS A 115 5.71 32.74 4.44
CA CYS A 115 5.01 31.51 4.02
C CYS A 115 5.81 30.24 4.36
N ILE A 116 7.12 30.26 4.17
CA ILE A 116 8.01 29.14 4.50
C ILE A 116 8.04 28.91 6.01
N ASP A 117 8.23 29.98 6.77
CA ASP A 117 8.31 29.96 8.23
C ASP A 117 6.99 29.49 8.84
N GLU A 118 5.85 29.87 8.26
CA GLU A 118 4.52 29.49 8.73
C GLU A 118 4.24 28.01 8.48
N VAL A 119 4.55 27.50 7.29
CA VAL A 119 4.48 26.06 7.03
C VAL A 119 5.40 25.29 7.98
N GLN A 120 6.61 25.78 8.25
CA GLN A 120 7.54 25.16 9.19
C GLN A 120 6.97 25.19 10.62
N ARG A 121 6.40 26.30 11.07
CA ARG A 121 5.75 26.45 12.38
C ARG A 121 4.64 25.42 12.57
N ILE A 122 3.75 25.27 11.58
CA ILE A 122 2.64 24.29 11.61
C ILE A 122 3.19 22.86 11.65
N ASN A 123 4.24 22.56 10.88
CA ASN A 123 4.91 21.26 10.91
C ASN A 123 5.53 20.95 12.28
N ASP A 124 6.15 21.93 12.91
CA ASP A 124 6.75 21.81 14.23
C ASP A 124 5.68 21.60 15.31
N GLU A 125 4.56 22.34 15.21
CA GLU A 125 3.41 22.15 16.09
C GLU A 125 2.84 20.73 15.99
N PHE A 126 2.67 20.21 14.78
CA PHE A 126 2.27 18.82 14.56
C PHE A 126 3.28 17.83 15.16
N SER A 127 4.57 18.08 14.96
CA SER A 127 5.65 17.23 15.48
C SER A 127 5.63 17.17 17.01
N VAL A 128 5.44 18.32 17.68
CA VAL A 128 5.32 18.43 19.13
C VAL A 128 4.07 17.71 19.63
N LYS A 129 2.89 17.98 19.04
CA LYS A 129 1.62 17.35 19.47
C LYS A 129 1.59 15.84 19.26
N THR A 130 2.31 15.35 18.26
CA THR A 130 2.39 13.91 17.93
C THR A 130 3.69 13.25 18.41
N GLY A 131 4.49 13.96 19.21
CA GLY A 131 5.77 13.48 19.72
C GLY A 131 5.58 12.44 20.82
N ILE A 132 6.31 11.33 20.72
CA ILE A 132 6.27 10.24 21.72
C ILE A 132 7.41 10.33 22.76
N LEU A 133 8.30 11.32 22.65
CA LEU A 133 9.43 11.52 23.57
C LEU A 133 9.02 12.14 24.91
N ASN A 134 7.84 11.78 25.41
CA ASN A 134 7.34 12.15 26.71
C ASN A 134 7.37 10.92 27.65
N LYS A 135 7.39 11.15 28.96
CA LYS A 135 7.56 10.08 29.96
C LYS A 135 6.49 8.98 29.85
N LYS A 136 5.24 9.36 29.58
CA LYS A 136 4.10 8.44 29.50
C LYS A 136 4.24 7.51 28.29
N ASP A 137 4.47 8.06 27.11
CA ASP A 137 4.58 7.29 25.87
C ASP A 137 5.85 6.48 25.81
N MET A 138 6.99 7.00 26.29
CA MET A 138 8.23 6.23 26.34
C MET A 138 8.12 5.05 27.31
N ALA A 139 7.47 5.23 28.47
CA ALA A 139 7.18 4.12 29.36
C ALA A 139 6.26 3.09 28.69
N PHE A 140 5.22 3.56 27.99
CA PHE A 140 4.31 2.68 27.27
C PHE A 140 4.98 1.96 26.09
N LEU A 141 5.89 2.63 25.37
CA LEU A 141 6.71 2.04 24.32
C LEU A 141 7.60 0.92 24.85
N MET A 142 8.20 1.09 26.04
CA MET A 142 8.96 0.03 26.69
C MET A 142 8.08 -1.18 27.02
N VAL A 143 6.89 -0.96 27.58
CA VAL A 143 5.92 -2.03 27.88
C VAL A 143 5.46 -2.73 26.61
N ALA A 144 5.12 -1.97 25.56
CA ALA A 144 4.75 -2.49 24.26
C ALA A 144 5.88 -3.34 23.67
N THR A 145 7.11 -2.84 23.67
CA THR A 145 8.30 -3.56 23.15
C THR A 145 8.58 -4.83 23.96
N ALA A 146 8.42 -4.79 25.28
CA ALA A 146 8.56 -5.96 26.13
C ALA A 146 7.50 -7.02 25.81
N LEU A 147 6.23 -6.61 25.64
CA LEU A 147 5.14 -7.52 25.30
C LEU A 147 5.31 -8.13 23.89
N GLN A 148 5.73 -7.33 22.91
CA GLN A 148 6.04 -7.82 21.56
C GLN A 148 7.27 -8.74 21.54
N THR A 149 8.24 -8.50 22.41
CA THR A 149 9.39 -9.39 22.57
C THR A 149 9.00 -10.71 23.23
N ALA A 150 8.22 -10.65 24.31
CA ALA A 150 7.68 -11.82 24.98
C ALA A 150 6.86 -12.69 24.03
N ARG A 151 6.07 -12.07 23.13
CA ARG A 151 5.31 -12.76 22.07
C ARG A 151 6.19 -13.75 21.32
N TRP A 152 7.25 -13.28 20.66
CA TRP A 152 8.05 -14.15 19.79
C TRP A 152 8.91 -15.15 20.58
N LEU A 153 9.21 -14.88 21.86
CA LEU A 153 9.88 -15.84 22.74
C LEU A 153 9.02 -17.07 23.02
N ILE A 154 7.71 -16.89 23.20
CA ILE A 154 6.77 -17.99 23.51
C ILE A 154 6.00 -18.49 22.28
N ILE A 155 6.14 -17.83 21.12
CA ILE A 155 5.24 -18.07 19.98
C ILE A 155 5.35 -19.50 19.43
N GLN A 156 6.53 -20.12 19.54
CA GLN A 156 6.75 -21.48 19.07
C GLN A 156 6.07 -22.52 19.98
N GLU A 157 6.03 -22.28 21.29
CA GLU A 157 5.27 -23.13 22.23
C GLU A 157 3.76 -23.06 21.94
N LEU A 158 3.28 -21.92 21.45
CA LEU A 158 1.86 -21.71 21.14
C LEU A 158 1.47 -22.17 19.73
N CYS A 159 2.34 -21.98 18.74
CA CYS A 159 2.03 -22.16 17.32
C CYS A 159 2.65 -23.41 16.70
N GLY A 160 3.75 -23.92 17.27
CA GLY A 160 4.62 -24.97 16.72
C GLY A 160 5.76 -24.40 15.87
N ASP A 161 6.79 -25.23 15.64
CA ASP A 161 7.99 -24.85 14.88
C ASP A 161 7.76 -24.85 13.36
N LEU A 162 8.39 -23.91 12.67
CA LEU A 162 8.45 -23.88 11.20
C LEU A 162 9.43 -24.93 10.66
N GLY A 163 9.29 -25.29 9.38
CA GLY A 163 10.33 -26.03 8.65
C GLY A 163 10.46 -27.50 9.03
N GLN A 164 9.51 -28.07 9.77
CA GLN A 164 9.53 -29.50 10.07
C GLN A 164 9.34 -30.33 8.77
N THR A 165 10.09 -31.39 8.60
CA THR A 165 9.94 -32.28 7.45
C THR A 165 8.95 -33.41 7.74
N ILE A 166 8.61 -34.17 6.70
CA ILE A 166 7.73 -35.34 6.83
C ILE A 166 8.46 -36.45 7.57
N ASP A 167 7.78 -37.04 8.58
CA ASP A 167 8.15 -38.35 9.09
C ASP A 167 7.69 -39.44 8.09
N LYS A 168 8.65 -40.09 7.44
CA LYS A 168 8.39 -41.14 6.45
C LYS A 168 7.70 -42.37 7.05
N ASP A 169 7.90 -42.64 8.34
CA ASP A 169 7.33 -43.81 9.00
C ASP A 169 5.84 -43.61 9.30
N SER A 170 5.38 -42.35 9.29
CA SER A 170 3.96 -41.99 9.42
C SER A 170 3.16 -42.12 8.11
N ARG A 171 3.82 -42.45 6.98
CA ARG A 171 3.20 -42.43 5.64
C ARG A 171 3.33 -43.77 4.90
N LEU A 172 2.34 -44.05 4.06
CA LEU A 172 2.28 -45.25 3.23
C LEU A 172 3.13 -45.11 1.96
N ASP A 173 3.59 -46.23 1.43
CA ASP A 173 4.23 -46.25 0.11
C ASP A 173 3.21 -45.97 -1.00
N HIS A 174 3.63 -45.32 -2.09
CA HIS A 174 2.75 -44.99 -3.22
C HIS A 174 2.07 -46.22 -3.87
N ASN A 175 2.66 -47.40 -3.67
CA ASN A 175 2.16 -48.67 -4.19
C ASN A 175 1.46 -49.53 -3.13
N ASP A 176 1.19 -48.96 -1.94
CA ASP A 176 0.52 -49.64 -0.82
C ASP A 176 -0.82 -50.23 -1.25
N ARG A 177 -1.11 -51.42 -0.71
CA ARG A 177 -2.29 -52.19 -1.07
C ARG A 177 -3.59 -51.47 -0.72
N SER A 178 -3.64 -50.78 0.41
CA SER A 178 -4.84 -50.05 0.87
C SER A 178 -5.18 -48.87 -0.05
N ILE A 179 -4.16 -48.16 -0.55
CA ILE A 179 -4.34 -47.08 -1.53
C ILE A 179 -4.89 -47.65 -2.83
N LYS A 180 -4.28 -48.72 -3.34
CA LYS A 180 -4.74 -49.38 -4.58
C LYS A 180 -6.16 -49.93 -4.47
N GLU A 181 -6.52 -50.52 -3.32
CA GLU A 181 -7.86 -51.03 -3.05
C GLU A 181 -8.87 -49.88 -2.98
N SER A 182 -8.56 -48.78 -2.29
CA SER A 182 -9.43 -47.59 -2.21
C SER A 182 -9.67 -46.93 -3.57
N VAL A 183 -8.63 -46.82 -4.40
CA VAL A 183 -8.76 -46.33 -5.79
C VAL A 183 -9.61 -47.28 -6.62
N LYS A 184 -9.40 -48.60 -6.49
CA LYS A 184 -10.19 -49.62 -7.20
C LYS A 184 -11.65 -49.60 -6.79
N GLU A 185 -11.96 -49.47 -5.51
CA GLU A 185 -13.33 -49.37 -4.99
C GLU A 185 -14.01 -48.07 -5.44
N SER A 186 -13.31 -46.95 -5.38
CA SER A 186 -13.80 -45.65 -5.88
C SER A 186 -14.14 -45.74 -7.37
N ASN A 187 -13.21 -46.30 -8.17
CA ASN A 187 -13.42 -46.52 -9.60
C ASN A 187 -14.62 -47.45 -9.87
N LYS A 188 -14.75 -48.55 -9.13
CA LYS A 188 -15.88 -49.48 -9.27
C LYS A 188 -17.21 -48.81 -8.94
N SER A 189 -17.28 -48.06 -7.84
CA SER A 189 -18.49 -47.33 -7.44
C SER A 189 -18.93 -46.29 -8.48
N PHE A 190 -17.95 -45.66 -9.14
CA PHE A 190 -18.20 -44.71 -10.22
C PHE A 190 -18.70 -45.43 -11.48
N GLN A 191 -18.08 -46.55 -11.88
CA GLN A 191 -18.54 -47.39 -13.00
C GLN A 191 -19.99 -47.84 -12.80
N GLU A 192 -20.36 -48.27 -11.60
CA GLU A 192 -21.72 -48.69 -11.30
C GLU A 192 -22.73 -47.55 -11.43
N ARG A 193 -22.38 -46.33 -10.98
CA ARG A 193 -23.25 -45.15 -11.09
C ARG A 193 -23.49 -44.67 -12.52
N PHE A 194 -22.53 -44.88 -13.41
CA PHE A 194 -22.58 -44.35 -14.78
C PHE A 194 -22.72 -45.43 -15.85
N LYS A 195 -22.95 -46.69 -15.44
CA LYS A 195 -23.06 -47.86 -16.34
C LYS A 195 -24.03 -47.66 -17.49
N ASP A 196 -25.13 -46.95 -17.25
CA ASP A 196 -26.21 -46.74 -18.24
C ASP A 196 -26.07 -45.43 -19.04
N HIS A 197 -25.06 -44.60 -18.75
CA HIS A 197 -24.88 -43.31 -19.42
C HIS A 197 -24.23 -43.42 -20.81
N GLY A 198 -23.55 -44.55 -21.10
CA GLY A 198 -22.81 -44.75 -22.35
C GLY A 198 -21.68 -43.73 -22.56
N HIS A 199 -20.98 -43.83 -23.69
CA HIS A 199 -20.02 -42.82 -24.12
C HIS A 199 -20.11 -42.58 -25.63
N ARG A 200 -19.75 -41.37 -26.06
CA ARG A 200 -19.67 -41.04 -27.48
C ARG A 200 -18.30 -41.41 -28.02
N GLU A 201 -18.25 -42.34 -28.99
CA GLU A 201 -17.02 -42.61 -29.74
C GLU A 201 -16.56 -41.35 -30.47
N SER A 202 -15.27 -41.03 -30.35
CA SER A 202 -14.69 -39.86 -31.02
C SER A 202 -14.37 -40.18 -32.47
N GLU A 203 -14.81 -39.34 -33.40
CA GLU A 203 -14.42 -39.39 -34.82
C GLU A 203 -12.92 -39.12 -35.01
N LYS A 204 -12.33 -38.37 -34.07
CA LYS A 204 -10.90 -38.00 -34.03
C LYS A 204 -10.07 -38.90 -33.12
N LYS A 205 -10.64 -40.01 -32.63
CA LYS A 205 -10.00 -41.00 -31.74
C LYS A 205 -9.55 -40.43 -30.39
N TYR A 206 -10.18 -39.37 -29.90
CA TYR A 206 -10.02 -38.94 -28.51
C TYR A 206 -10.53 -40.01 -27.54
N LYS A 207 -9.96 -40.02 -26.32
CA LYS A 207 -10.42 -40.90 -25.25
C LYS A 207 -11.87 -40.61 -24.89
N SER A 208 -12.63 -41.67 -24.58
CA SER A 208 -13.92 -41.51 -23.91
C SER A 208 -13.73 -40.98 -22.48
N TRP A 209 -14.77 -40.38 -21.90
CA TRP A 209 -14.72 -39.92 -20.52
C TRP A 209 -14.39 -41.08 -19.55
N GLU A 210 -14.86 -42.30 -19.83
CA GLU A 210 -14.53 -43.51 -19.06
C GLU A 210 -13.03 -43.84 -19.16
N GLN A 211 -12.49 -43.83 -20.38
CA GLN A 211 -11.06 -44.07 -20.60
C GLN A 211 -10.19 -43.04 -19.88
N ILE A 212 -10.64 -41.78 -19.78
CA ILE A 212 -9.91 -40.75 -19.03
C ILE A 212 -9.84 -41.10 -17.53
N ILE A 213 -10.96 -41.50 -16.92
CA ILE A 213 -11.03 -41.81 -15.48
C ILE A 213 -10.24 -43.08 -15.12
N PHE A 214 -10.31 -44.13 -15.96
CA PHE A 214 -9.72 -45.43 -15.64
C PHE A 214 -8.30 -45.63 -16.17
N SER A 215 -7.76 -44.65 -16.88
CA SER A 215 -6.36 -44.67 -17.32
C SER A 215 -5.42 -44.29 -16.17
N SER A 216 -4.21 -44.85 -16.17
CA SER A 216 -3.12 -44.33 -15.32
C SER A 216 -2.79 -42.89 -15.72
N ALA A 217 -2.30 -42.09 -14.76
CA ALA A 217 -1.78 -40.76 -15.06
C ALA A 217 -0.70 -40.85 -16.15
N PRO A 218 -0.80 -40.06 -17.24
CA PRO A 218 0.16 -40.12 -18.34
C PRO A 218 1.54 -39.59 -17.94
N TYR A 219 1.58 -38.64 -17.00
CA TYR A 219 2.81 -37.99 -16.52
C TYR A 219 3.55 -38.77 -15.41
N ASP A 220 3.04 -39.92 -14.95
CA ASP A 220 3.73 -40.81 -14.01
C ASP A 220 4.87 -41.60 -14.67
N THR A 221 4.81 -41.80 -15.99
CA THR A 221 5.84 -42.59 -16.68
C THR A 221 7.12 -41.78 -16.82
N THR A 222 8.27 -42.45 -16.70
CA THR A 222 9.58 -41.89 -17.06
C THR A 222 10.20 -42.58 -18.27
N VAL A 223 9.50 -43.59 -18.81
CA VAL A 223 10.02 -44.42 -19.90
C VAL A 223 10.07 -43.60 -21.19
N GLY A 224 11.21 -43.62 -21.87
CA GLY A 224 11.42 -42.91 -23.13
C GLY A 224 11.78 -41.43 -22.98
N SER A 225 11.67 -40.83 -21.79
CA SER A 225 12.05 -39.41 -21.58
C SER A 225 13.53 -39.12 -21.94
N PRO A 226 14.51 -40.01 -21.69
CA PRO A 226 15.91 -39.74 -22.04
C PRO A 226 16.14 -39.60 -23.56
N ASN A 227 15.27 -40.18 -24.40
CA ASN A 227 15.37 -40.04 -25.85
C ASN A 227 15.08 -38.60 -26.32
N PHE A 228 14.41 -37.81 -25.49
CA PHE A 228 14.13 -36.40 -25.70
C PHE A 228 15.07 -35.47 -24.92
N GLY A 229 16.10 -36.02 -24.27
CA GLY A 229 17.01 -35.27 -23.41
C GLY A 229 16.45 -34.94 -22.02
N GLU A 230 15.29 -35.48 -21.66
CA GLU A 230 14.60 -35.17 -20.41
C GLU A 230 14.94 -36.21 -19.32
N ASN A 231 15.52 -35.76 -18.20
CA ASN A 231 15.85 -36.59 -17.05
C ASN A 231 14.85 -36.36 -15.92
N LEU A 232 13.94 -37.32 -15.72
CA LEU A 232 12.89 -37.26 -14.69
C LEU A 232 13.30 -37.86 -13.34
N GLU A 233 14.55 -38.30 -13.17
CA GLU A 233 15.09 -38.81 -11.89
C GLU A 233 14.30 -39.97 -11.24
N GLY A 234 13.61 -40.77 -12.07
CA GLY A 234 12.91 -41.98 -11.65
C GLY A 234 11.84 -41.71 -10.59
N LYS A 235 12.12 -42.04 -9.32
CA LYS A 235 11.16 -41.87 -8.21
C LYS A 235 10.86 -40.40 -7.89
N TYR A 236 11.71 -39.45 -8.32
CA TYR A 236 11.50 -38.02 -8.06
C TYR A 236 10.84 -37.27 -9.22
N HIS A 237 10.25 -37.95 -10.20
CA HIS A 237 9.62 -37.31 -11.36
C HIS A 237 8.55 -36.26 -11.02
N ARG A 238 7.89 -36.38 -9.86
CA ARG A 238 6.76 -35.52 -9.47
C ARG A 238 7.10 -34.03 -9.48
N TYR A 239 8.28 -33.61 -9.02
CA TYR A 239 8.65 -32.18 -9.05
C TYR A 239 9.03 -31.67 -10.46
N LYS A 240 9.20 -32.58 -11.43
CA LYS A 240 9.54 -32.26 -12.84
C LYS A 240 8.32 -32.29 -13.76
N THR A 241 7.16 -32.69 -13.25
CA THR A 241 5.94 -32.93 -14.03
C THR A 241 4.82 -32.10 -13.43
N LEU A 242 4.28 -31.15 -14.20
CA LEU A 242 3.29 -30.19 -13.70
C LEU A 242 1.97 -30.86 -13.31
N GLY A 243 1.73 -32.10 -13.75
CA GLY A 243 0.60 -32.91 -13.30
C GLY A 243 0.66 -33.33 -11.83
N HIS A 244 1.81 -33.26 -11.15
CA HIS A 244 1.87 -33.49 -9.69
C HIS A 244 1.92 -32.19 -8.89
N ASP A 245 1.91 -31.02 -9.53
CA ASP A 245 1.85 -29.75 -8.83
C ASP A 245 0.45 -29.62 -8.15
N PRO A 246 0.36 -29.41 -6.82
CA PRO A 246 -0.92 -29.25 -6.13
C PRO A 246 -1.83 -28.11 -6.63
N VAL A 247 -1.27 -27.13 -7.35
CA VAL A 247 -1.97 -25.99 -7.95
C VAL A 247 -1.97 -26.09 -9.47
N LEU A 248 -0.80 -26.23 -10.10
CA LEU A 248 -0.71 -26.26 -11.56
C LEU A 248 -1.25 -27.57 -12.17
N GLY A 249 -1.28 -28.67 -11.41
CA GLY A 249 -1.85 -29.96 -11.83
C GLY A 249 -3.33 -29.88 -12.20
N TRP A 250 -4.10 -29.00 -11.55
CA TRP A 250 -5.49 -28.74 -11.92
C TRP A 250 -5.66 -28.25 -13.37
N ILE A 251 -4.64 -27.59 -13.93
CA ILE A 251 -4.63 -27.13 -15.32
C ILE A 251 -3.91 -28.15 -16.19
N PHE A 252 -2.64 -28.40 -15.90
CA PHE A 252 -1.79 -29.24 -16.76
C PHE A 252 -2.09 -30.72 -16.60
N GLY A 253 -2.23 -31.22 -15.37
CA GLY A 253 -2.59 -32.60 -15.08
C GLY A 253 -3.96 -32.98 -15.65
N THR A 254 -4.97 -32.13 -15.47
CA THR A 254 -6.29 -32.28 -16.13
C THR A 254 -6.13 -32.37 -17.66
N ALA A 255 -5.41 -31.43 -18.27
CA ALA A 255 -5.22 -31.42 -19.72
C ALA A 255 -4.45 -32.65 -20.21
N ASN A 256 -3.44 -33.07 -19.46
CA ASN A 256 -2.63 -34.25 -19.69
C ASN A 256 -3.49 -35.52 -19.64
N PHE A 257 -4.37 -35.66 -18.63
CA PHE A 257 -5.35 -36.75 -18.56
C PHE A 257 -6.29 -36.78 -19.76
N VAL A 258 -6.76 -35.64 -20.28
CA VAL A 258 -7.65 -35.63 -21.45
C VAL A 258 -6.91 -36.04 -22.73
N THR A 259 -5.65 -35.62 -22.89
CA THR A 259 -4.92 -35.67 -24.16
C THR A 259 -3.82 -36.73 -24.24
N ASP A 260 -3.61 -37.52 -23.18
CA ASP A 260 -2.46 -38.43 -23.04
C ASP A 260 -1.13 -37.73 -23.32
N THR A 261 -0.92 -36.64 -22.59
CA THR A 261 0.31 -35.87 -22.64
C THR A 261 0.95 -35.76 -21.27
N CYS A 262 2.19 -35.29 -21.22
CA CYS A 262 2.91 -34.95 -20.01
C CYS A 262 3.55 -33.58 -20.22
N THR A 263 3.21 -32.62 -19.37
CA THR A 263 3.84 -31.29 -19.36
C THR A 263 4.85 -31.23 -18.22
N LEU A 264 6.09 -30.88 -18.55
CA LEU A 264 7.20 -30.78 -17.60
C LEU A 264 7.30 -29.38 -16.96
N SER A 265 8.08 -29.27 -15.89
CA SER A 265 8.42 -28.03 -15.16
C SER A 265 8.95 -26.92 -16.07
N ASN A 266 9.69 -27.28 -17.11
CA ASN A 266 10.21 -26.38 -18.14
C ASN A 266 9.18 -25.98 -19.22
N LEU A 267 7.91 -26.37 -19.06
CA LEU A 267 6.79 -26.19 -19.98
C LEU A 267 6.88 -26.97 -21.30
N ASN A 268 7.94 -27.77 -21.51
CA ASN A 268 7.96 -28.73 -22.61
C ASN A 268 6.86 -29.76 -22.40
N SER A 269 6.25 -30.17 -23.51
CA SER A 269 5.15 -31.12 -23.48
C SER A 269 5.39 -32.27 -24.43
N TYR A 270 4.97 -33.46 -24.01
CA TYR A 270 5.20 -34.69 -24.74
C TYR A 270 3.94 -35.53 -24.75
N ARG A 271 3.77 -36.32 -25.81
CA ARG A 271 2.71 -37.32 -25.91
C ARG A 271 3.16 -38.61 -25.28
N ILE A 272 2.21 -39.27 -24.65
CA ILE A 272 2.40 -40.52 -23.95
C ILE A 272 1.68 -41.63 -24.71
N SER A 273 2.44 -42.46 -25.40
CA SER A 273 1.90 -43.63 -26.07
C SER A 273 1.55 -44.69 -25.05
N ARG A 274 0.32 -45.20 -25.13
CA ARG A 274 -0.16 -46.35 -24.33
C ARG A 274 -0.02 -47.70 -25.05
N LYS A 275 0.68 -47.75 -26.19
CA LYS A 275 0.99 -49.02 -26.85
C LYS A 275 2.12 -49.73 -26.11
N GLY A 276 1.78 -50.78 -25.36
CA GLY A 276 2.71 -51.45 -24.44
C GLY A 276 2.81 -50.69 -23.12
N THR A 277 4.01 -50.60 -22.55
CA THR A 277 4.26 -49.77 -21.35
C THR A 277 4.11 -48.29 -21.71
N PRO A 278 3.36 -47.48 -20.95
CA PRO A 278 3.26 -46.04 -21.18
C PRO A 278 4.64 -45.38 -21.32
N HIS A 279 4.89 -44.65 -22.41
CA HIS A 279 6.18 -44.04 -22.69
C HIS A 279 6.06 -42.74 -23.50
N PHE A 280 7.07 -41.87 -23.37
CA PHE A 280 7.22 -40.66 -24.18
C PHE A 280 7.38 -41.06 -25.65
N SER A 281 6.52 -40.51 -26.52
CA SER A 281 6.50 -40.90 -27.94
C SER A 281 6.84 -39.77 -28.91
N GLU A 282 6.33 -38.57 -28.69
CA GLU A 282 6.57 -37.41 -29.56
C GLU A 282 6.51 -36.11 -28.75
N GLN A 283 7.24 -35.08 -29.19
CA GLN A 283 7.15 -33.75 -28.62
C GLN A 283 5.88 -33.04 -29.14
N THR A 284 5.21 -32.30 -28.27
CA THR A 284 4.07 -31.45 -28.61
C THR A 284 4.19 -30.11 -27.90
N ASN A 285 3.19 -29.24 -28.02
CA ASN A 285 3.17 -27.93 -27.38
C ASN A 285 1.85 -27.67 -26.68
N LEU A 286 1.87 -26.73 -25.73
CA LEU A 286 0.72 -26.36 -24.92
C LEU A 286 -0.47 -25.91 -25.76
N GLY A 287 -0.25 -25.17 -26.85
CA GLY A 287 -1.32 -24.71 -27.74
C GLY A 287 -2.10 -25.88 -28.36
N THR A 288 -1.39 -26.93 -28.76
CA THR A 288 -1.98 -28.16 -29.30
C THR A 288 -2.74 -28.92 -28.21
N ILE A 289 -2.16 -29.06 -27.03
CA ILE A 289 -2.81 -29.71 -25.87
C ILE A 289 -4.12 -29.02 -25.53
N PHE A 290 -4.10 -27.70 -25.31
CA PHE A 290 -5.31 -26.97 -24.92
C PHE A 290 -6.34 -26.93 -26.05
N TYR A 291 -5.91 -26.84 -27.30
CA TYR A 291 -6.82 -26.97 -28.45
C TYR A 291 -7.53 -28.33 -28.44
N GLU A 292 -6.81 -29.43 -28.21
CA GLU A 292 -7.41 -30.75 -28.17
C GLU A 292 -8.29 -30.99 -26.95
N VAL A 293 -7.94 -30.42 -25.79
CA VAL A 293 -8.87 -30.39 -24.65
C VAL A 293 -10.18 -29.73 -25.06
N PHE A 294 -10.11 -28.55 -25.68
CA PHE A 294 -11.29 -27.83 -26.16
C PHE A 294 -12.08 -28.62 -27.21
N ASP A 295 -11.42 -29.10 -28.26
CA ASP A 295 -12.03 -29.83 -29.37
C ASP A 295 -12.65 -31.15 -28.91
N SER A 296 -11.95 -31.90 -28.06
CA SER A 296 -12.44 -33.14 -27.46
C SER A 296 -13.64 -32.90 -26.54
N THR A 297 -13.63 -31.82 -25.75
CA THR A 297 -14.75 -31.45 -24.86
C THR A 297 -15.98 -30.99 -25.65
N LYS A 298 -15.81 -30.39 -26.84
CA LYS A 298 -16.93 -30.06 -27.72
C LYS A 298 -17.61 -31.30 -28.28
N GLU A 299 -16.85 -32.35 -28.59
CA GLU A 299 -17.40 -33.62 -29.02
C GLU A 299 -18.18 -34.31 -27.89
N ASP A 300 -17.62 -34.31 -26.67
CA ASP A 300 -18.23 -34.87 -25.47
C ASP A 300 -17.84 -34.06 -24.23
N TRP A 301 -18.80 -33.32 -23.69
CA TRP A 301 -18.58 -32.39 -22.58
C TRP A 301 -18.15 -33.10 -21.29
N LEU A 302 -18.39 -34.41 -21.15
CA LEU A 302 -17.99 -35.19 -19.97
C LEU A 302 -16.48 -35.44 -19.88
N ARG A 303 -15.72 -35.25 -20.98
CA ARG A 303 -14.27 -35.51 -21.00
C ARG A 303 -13.48 -34.55 -20.11
N LEU A 304 -13.85 -33.26 -20.06
CA LEU A 304 -13.19 -32.29 -19.18
C LEU A 304 -13.48 -32.55 -17.69
N PRO A 305 -14.74 -32.72 -17.23
CA PRO A 305 -15.04 -33.16 -15.87
C PRO A 305 -14.36 -34.48 -15.50
N ALA A 306 -14.28 -35.44 -16.44
CA ALA A 306 -13.55 -36.69 -16.23
C ALA A 306 -12.05 -36.46 -16.01
N GLY A 307 -11.42 -35.56 -16.77
CA GLY A 307 -10.03 -35.17 -16.57
C GLY A 307 -9.79 -34.53 -15.21
N VAL A 308 -10.66 -33.60 -14.79
CA VAL A 308 -10.59 -32.95 -13.46
C VAL A 308 -10.76 -33.99 -12.34
N PHE A 309 -11.68 -34.94 -12.50
CA PHE A 309 -11.90 -36.00 -11.53
C PHE A 309 -10.70 -36.95 -11.44
N ALA A 310 -10.15 -37.38 -12.57
CA ALA A 310 -8.96 -38.23 -12.61
C ALA A 310 -7.77 -37.56 -11.92
N GLU A 311 -7.55 -36.28 -12.21
CA GLU A 311 -6.52 -35.45 -11.57
C GLU A 311 -6.71 -35.36 -10.04
N TYR A 312 -7.93 -35.10 -9.57
CA TYR A 312 -8.23 -35.06 -8.15
C TYR A 312 -7.89 -36.38 -7.44
N ILE A 313 -8.29 -37.52 -8.02
CA ILE A 313 -8.01 -38.83 -7.46
C ILE A 313 -6.49 -39.09 -7.44
N HIS A 314 -5.79 -38.70 -8.49
CA HIS A 314 -4.34 -38.87 -8.60
C HIS A 314 -3.59 -38.09 -7.52
N LEU A 315 -3.79 -36.77 -7.45
CA LEU A 315 -3.17 -35.91 -6.43
C LEU A 315 -3.52 -36.38 -5.00
N LYS A 316 -4.77 -36.79 -4.77
CA LYS A 316 -5.20 -37.32 -3.46
C LYS A 316 -4.50 -38.62 -3.09
N SER A 317 -4.26 -39.50 -4.07
CA SER A 317 -3.53 -40.74 -3.83
C SER A 317 -2.06 -40.50 -3.52
N ASP A 318 -1.48 -39.42 -4.06
CA ASP A 318 -0.06 -39.07 -3.90
C ASP A 318 0.25 -38.26 -2.65
N VAL A 319 -0.65 -37.36 -2.23
CA VAL A 319 -0.37 -36.36 -1.18
C VAL A 319 0.02 -36.97 0.18
N PHE A 320 -0.49 -38.16 0.52
CA PHE A 320 -0.19 -38.86 1.77
C PHE A 320 0.85 -39.98 1.63
N THR A 321 1.50 -40.09 0.46
CA THR A 321 2.58 -41.07 0.26
C THR A 321 3.88 -40.59 0.90
N LYS A 322 4.83 -41.51 1.10
CA LYS A 322 6.17 -41.18 1.61
C LYS A 322 6.91 -40.12 0.79
N LEU A 323 6.62 -39.99 -0.50
CA LEU A 323 7.21 -38.95 -1.34
C LEU A 323 6.37 -37.66 -1.32
N GLY A 324 5.06 -37.76 -1.11
CA GLY A 324 4.15 -36.62 -1.10
C GLY A 324 4.03 -35.95 -2.47
N LEU A 325 3.60 -34.68 -2.46
CA LEU A 325 3.55 -33.82 -3.64
C LEU A 325 4.52 -32.65 -3.48
N PRO A 326 5.17 -32.18 -4.56
CA PRO A 326 6.10 -31.05 -4.48
C PRO A 326 5.44 -29.79 -3.91
N VAL A 327 6.29 -28.87 -3.43
CA VAL A 327 5.83 -27.53 -3.06
C VAL A 327 5.32 -26.85 -4.33
N PRO A 328 4.05 -26.41 -4.37
CA PRO A 328 3.40 -25.98 -5.60
C PRO A 328 4.12 -24.77 -6.23
N ILE A 329 4.08 -24.70 -7.56
CA ILE A 329 4.47 -23.59 -8.42
C ILE A 329 6.00 -23.39 -8.51
N ILE A 330 6.77 -23.79 -7.51
CA ILE A 330 8.22 -23.51 -7.42
C ILE A 330 8.96 -24.10 -8.61
N GLU A 331 8.57 -25.28 -9.10
CA GLU A 331 9.22 -26.00 -10.18
C GLU A 331 9.30 -25.23 -11.50
N VAL A 332 8.32 -24.36 -11.79
CA VAL A 332 8.31 -23.52 -13.01
C VAL A 332 9.31 -22.36 -12.88
N PHE A 333 9.54 -21.86 -11.68
CA PHE A 333 10.46 -20.75 -11.41
C PHE A 333 11.89 -21.22 -11.14
N SER A 334 12.03 -22.33 -10.42
CA SER A 334 13.29 -22.94 -10.03
C SER A 334 13.10 -24.44 -9.78
N GLU A 335 13.31 -25.22 -10.84
CA GLU A 335 13.33 -26.69 -10.74
C GLU A 335 14.35 -27.19 -9.70
N SER A 336 15.51 -26.54 -9.59
CA SER A 336 16.53 -26.89 -8.60
C SER A 336 16.02 -26.74 -7.17
N LEU A 337 15.37 -25.62 -6.85
CA LEU A 337 14.81 -25.38 -5.52
C LEU A 337 13.66 -26.34 -5.22
N ALA A 338 12.77 -26.58 -6.18
CA ALA A 338 11.69 -27.55 -6.04
C ALA A 338 12.25 -28.96 -5.77
N GLY A 339 13.30 -29.35 -6.51
CA GLY A 339 14.00 -30.61 -6.32
C GLY A 339 14.65 -30.74 -4.94
N ASP A 340 15.34 -29.70 -4.46
CA ASP A 340 16.00 -29.70 -3.14
C ASP A 340 15.00 -29.80 -1.99
N LEU A 341 13.90 -29.03 -2.05
CA LEU A 341 12.81 -29.12 -1.07
C LEU A 341 12.15 -30.50 -1.07
N TYR A 342 11.83 -31.01 -2.26
CA TYR A 342 11.17 -32.30 -2.40
C TYR A 342 12.07 -33.47 -1.93
N LYS A 343 13.36 -33.45 -2.30
CA LYS A 343 14.34 -34.46 -1.87
C LYS A 343 14.61 -34.39 -0.36
N SER A 344 14.61 -33.19 0.23
CA SER A 344 14.73 -32.99 1.68
C SER A 344 13.46 -33.32 2.49
N GLN A 345 12.40 -33.82 1.83
CA GLN A 345 11.13 -34.20 2.48
C GLN A 345 10.33 -33.02 3.01
N TYR A 346 10.46 -31.87 2.36
CA TYR A 346 9.58 -30.73 2.53
C TYR A 346 8.59 -30.71 1.36
N ASP A 347 7.38 -31.20 1.61
CA ASP A 347 6.32 -31.32 0.60
C ASP A 347 5.24 -30.23 0.74
N SER A 348 4.22 -30.30 -0.10
CA SER A 348 3.06 -29.40 -0.03
C SER A 348 2.33 -29.39 1.31
N LEU A 349 2.26 -30.52 2.03
CA LEU A 349 1.64 -30.58 3.36
C LEU A 349 2.49 -29.89 4.42
N CYS A 350 3.83 -29.99 4.33
CA CYS A 350 4.75 -29.21 5.15
C CYS A 350 4.53 -27.70 4.93
N LEU A 351 4.46 -27.25 3.67
CA LEU A 351 4.16 -25.85 3.36
C LEU A 351 2.81 -25.42 3.96
N LEU A 352 1.76 -26.21 3.77
CA LEU A 352 0.42 -25.88 4.31
C LEU A 352 0.41 -25.82 5.84
N ARG A 353 1.16 -26.70 6.51
CA ARG A 353 1.33 -26.63 7.98
C ARG A 353 2.04 -25.34 8.37
N ASP A 354 3.16 -25.02 7.72
CA ASP A 354 3.95 -23.83 8.03
C ASP A 354 3.14 -22.55 7.76
N LEU A 355 2.37 -22.48 6.67
CA LEU A 355 1.46 -21.37 6.41
C LEU A 355 0.39 -21.21 7.50
N LYS A 356 -0.12 -22.31 8.07
CA LYS A 356 -1.03 -22.25 9.24
C LYS A 356 -0.32 -21.71 10.47
N ILE A 357 0.93 -22.09 10.71
CA ILE A 357 1.75 -21.57 11.81
C ILE A 357 1.95 -20.06 11.63
N VAL A 358 2.39 -19.62 10.45
CA VAL A 358 2.53 -18.19 10.10
C VAL A 358 1.22 -17.43 10.28
N GLY A 359 0.08 -18.02 9.90
CA GLY A 359 -1.24 -17.43 10.12
C GLY A 359 -1.58 -17.25 11.60
N LYS A 360 -1.30 -18.25 12.45
CA LYS A 360 -1.47 -18.15 13.90
C LYS A 360 -0.57 -17.08 14.51
N GLN A 361 0.71 -17.07 14.12
CA GLN A 361 1.69 -16.06 14.53
C GLN A 361 1.19 -14.64 14.22
N ALA A 362 0.70 -14.41 13.00
CA ALA A 362 0.13 -13.13 12.59
C ALA A 362 -1.11 -12.77 13.44
N GLY A 363 -2.01 -13.74 13.70
CA GLY A 363 -3.17 -13.55 14.56
C GLY A 363 -2.81 -13.08 15.98
N PHE A 364 -1.81 -13.71 16.61
CA PHE A 364 -1.30 -13.29 17.92
C PHE A 364 -0.67 -11.89 17.88
N SER A 365 0.09 -11.57 16.84
CA SER A 365 0.65 -10.22 16.64
C SER A 365 -0.45 -9.15 16.54
N ILE A 366 -1.51 -9.42 15.77
CA ILE A 366 -2.67 -8.52 15.65
C ILE A 366 -3.37 -8.34 16.99
N LEU A 367 -3.59 -9.41 17.74
CA LEU A 367 -4.23 -9.36 19.06
C LEU A 367 -3.42 -8.50 20.04
N ILE A 368 -2.10 -8.70 20.11
CA ILE A 368 -1.22 -7.91 20.98
C ILE A 368 -1.21 -6.43 20.55
N ASN A 369 -1.15 -6.16 19.25
CA ASN A 369 -1.27 -4.79 18.72
C ASN A 369 -2.59 -4.12 19.13
N MET A 370 -3.69 -4.87 19.07
CA MET A 370 -5.00 -4.40 19.50
C MET A 370 -5.01 -4.06 21.00
N ILE A 371 -4.47 -4.94 21.84
CA ILE A 371 -4.37 -4.71 23.30
C ILE A 371 -3.53 -3.45 23.57
N ILE A 372 -2.35 -3.33 22.97
CA ILE A 372 -1.47 -2.17 23.12
C ILE A 372 -2.19 -0.89 22.69
N GLY A 373 -2.85 -0.89 21.54
CA GLY A 373 -3.59 0.25 21.02
C GLY A 373 -4.76 0.66 21.92
N LEU A 374 -5.55 -0.30 22.40
CA LEU A 374 -6.67 -0.06 23.31
C LEU A 374 -6.20 0.49 24.65
N VAL A 375 -5.20 -0.14 25.27
CA VAL A 375 -4.69 0.28 26.58
C VAL A 375 -4.05 1.68 26.47
N HIS A 376 -3.26 1.95 25.42
CA HIS A 376 -2.75 3.31 25.19
C HIS A 376 -3.88 4.31 25.00
N GLY A 377 -4.90 3.92 24.23
CA GLY A 377 -6.11 4.70 23.96
C GLY A 377 -6.92 5.04 25.21
N LEU A 378 -6.93 4.17 26.22
CA LEU A 378 -7.57 4.41 27.52
C LEU A 378 -6.84 5.45 28.38
N LEU A 379 -5.55 5.67 28.12
CA LEU A 379 -4.77 6.68 28.84
C LEU A 379 -5.00 8.10 28.30
N TYR A 380 -5.73 8.26 27.20
CA TYR A 380 -5.99 9.56 26.58
C TYR A 380 -6.74 10.51 27.51
N ASP A 381 -6.25 11.75 27.60
CA ASP A 381 -6.86 12.82 28.38
C ASP A 381 -7.08 14.04 27.46
N PRO A 382 -8.34 14.41 27.10
CA PRO A 382 -8.62 15.53 26.20
C PRO A 382 -8.00 16.86 26.64
N GLN A 383 -7.85 17.09 27.95
CA GLN A 383 -7.29 18.33 28.47
C GLN A 383 -5.78 18.42 28.29
N LYS A 384 -5.08 17.28 28.24
CA LYS A 384 -3.61 17.22 28.14
C LYS A 384 -3.12 16.84 26.75
N ASP A 385 -3.84 15.95 26.08
CA ASP A 385 -3.45 15.31 24.84
C ASP A 385 -4.08 15.97 23.60
N GLY A 386 -5.05 16.88 23.78
CA GLY A 386 -5.68 17.63 22.69
C GLY A 386 -6.51 16.74 21.76
N ASP A 387 -6.41 16.94 20.45
CA ASP A 387 -7.17 16.18 19.44
C ASP A 387 -6.85 14.68 19.52
N ARG A 388 -7.91 13.88 19.62
CA ARG A 388 -7.85 12.41 19.63
C ARG A 388 -7.08 11.84 18.44
N LYS A 389 -7.20 12.42 17.24
CA LYS A 389 -6.48 11.95 16.04
C LYS A 389 -4.96 12.09 16.19
N LEU A 390 -4.50 13.16 16.84
CA LEU A 390 -3.07 13.37 17.11
C LEU A 390 -2.55 12.38 18.15
N TYR A 391 -3.39 12.00 19.12
CA TYR A 391 -3.07 10.93 20.06
C TYR A 391 -3.03 9.53 19.40
N GLU A 392 -3.88 9.30 18.41
CA GLU A 392 -3.84 8.07 17.61
C GLU A 392 -2.58 7.98 16.75
N VAL A 393 -2.06 9.11 16.25
CA VAL A 393 -0.73 9.16 15.61
C VAL A 393 0.36 8.71 16.58
N ARG A 394 0.34 9.17 17.84
CA ARG A 394 1.28 8.70 18.88
C ARG A 394 1.17 7.20 19.11
N THR A 395 -0.04 6.68 19.19
CA THR A 395 -0.33 5.24 19.31
C THR A 395 0.25 4.45 18.13
N GLY A 396 0.05 4.93 16.90
CA GLY A 396 0.60 4.33 15.68
C GLY A 396 2.12 4.30 15.68
N LYS A 397 2.77 5.39 16.10
CA LYS A 397 4.24 5.44 16.26
C LYS A 397 4.74 4.42 17.28
N ILE A 398 4.09 4.30 18.44
CA ILE A 398 4.45 3.30 19.46
C ILE A 398 4.34 1.88 18.92
N LEU A 399 3.22 1.57 18.23
CA LEU A 399 3.01 0.25 17.64
C LEU A 399 4.03 -0.05 16.54
N SER A 400 4.31 0.90 15.65
CA SER A 400 5.30 0.74 14.59
C SER A 400 6.71 0.49 15.14
N ILE A 401 7.14 1.28 16.13
CA ILE A 401 8.48 1.15 16.72
C ILE A 401 8.61 -0.14 17.53
N SER A 402 7.66 -0.45 18.40
CA SER A 402 7.70 -1.67 19.23
C SER A 402 7.70 -2.95 18.38
N ASN A 403 6.87 -3.02 17.32
CA ASN A 403 6.89 -4.15 16.38
C ASN A 403 8.22 -4.24 15.64
N SER A 404 8.76 -3.11 15.18
CA SER A 404 10.04 -3.09 14.45
C SER A 404 11.19 -3.57 15.32
N LEU A 405 11.27 -3.12 16.58
CA LEU A 405 12.26 -3.56 17.55
C LEU A 405 12.12 -5.05 17.85
N ALA A 406 10.89 -5.54 18.08
CA ALA A 406 10.65 -6.95 18.35
C ALA A 406 10.99 -7.84 17.15
N SER A 407 10.60 -7.45 15.94
CA SER A 407 10.93 -8.16 14.70
C SER A 407 12.44 -8.19 14.44
N ALA A 408 13.13 -7.05 14.61
CA ALA A 408 14.59 -6.99 14.50
C ALA A 408 15.26 -7.89 15.55
N GLY A 409 14.77 -7.88 16.79
CA GLY A 409 15.24 -8.75 17.86
C GLY A 409 15.05 -10.24 17.57
N ASN A 410 13.88 -10.63 17.05
CA ASN A 410 13.61 -12.02 16.67
C ASN A 410 14.50 -12.49 15.51
N ILE A 411 14.70 -11.64 14.50
CA ILE A 411 15.62 -11.94 13.38
C ILE A 411 17.05 -12.09 13.90
N ALA A 412 17.52 -11.16 14.73
CA ALA A 412 18.86 -11.23 15.33
C ALA A 412 19.03 -12.49 16.19
N TYR A 413 17.99 -12.88 16.93
CA TYR A 413 17.99 -14.11 17.72
C TYR A 413 18.08 -15.36 16.83
N ALA A 414 17.30 -15.42 15.74
CA ALA A 414 17.36 -16.54 14.80
C ALA A 414 18.74 -16.65 14.13
N ILE A 415 19.34 -15.52 13.75
CA ILE A 415 20.71 -15.46 13.21
C ILE A 415 21.71 -15.96 14.26
N GLY A 416 21.67 -15.40 15.47
CA GLY A 416 22.66 -15.71 16.52
C GLY A 416 22.55 -17.13 17.07
N THR A 417 21.38 -17.77 16.96
CA THR A 417 21.17 -19.18 17.34
C THR A 417 21.27 -20.14 16.16
N GLU A 418 21.41 -19.61 14.94
CA GLU A 418 21.36 -20.37 13.68
C GLU A 418 20.08 -21.22 13.52
N ASP A 419 19.00 -20.87 14.23
CA ASP A 419 17.73 -21.60 14.22
C ASP A 419 16.60 -20.76 13.61
N TRP A 420 16.51 -20.82 12.29
CA TRP A 420 15.49 -20.11 11.49
C TRP A 420 14.06 -20.59 11.76
N ARG A 421 13.88 -21.78 12.36
CA ARG A 421 12.56 -22.32 12.70
C ARG A 421 11.87 -21.50 13.78
N LYS A 422 12.64 -20.75 14.56
CA LYS A 422 12.17 -19.87 15.64
C LYS A 422 11.71 -18.49 15.17
N LEU A 423 11.75 -18.21 13.87
CA LEU A 423 11.26 -16.95 13.35
C LEU A 423 9.74 -16.80 13.58
N ASP A 424 9.36 -15.61 14.04
CA ASP A 424 7.99 -15.12 14.09
C ASP A 424 7.64 -14.46 12.75
N VAL A 425 7.60 -15.28 11.69
CA VAL A 425 7.36 -14.82 10.32
C VAL A 425 6.01 -14.11 10.21
N GLY A 426 4.96 -14.64 10.85
CA GLY A 426 3.65 -14.00 10.88
C GLY A 426 3.67 -12.63 11.55
N GLY A 427 4.37 -12.52 12.69
CA GLY A 427 4.59 -11.24 13.35
C GLY A 427 5.38 -10.24 12.50
N ILE A 428 6.43 -10.69 11.80
CA ILE A 428 7.23 -9.86 10.87
C ILE A 428 6.35 -9.34 9.71
N LEU A 429 5.50 -10.19 9.13
CA LEU A 429 4.58 -9.76 8.07
C LEU A 429 3.59 -8.69 8.58
N VAL A 430 3.08 -8.83 9.80
CA VAL A 430 2.24 -7.81 10.44
C VAL A 430 3.03 -6.52 10.65
N THR A 431 4.29 -6.59 11.09
CA THR A 431 5.17 -5.42 11.22
C THR A 431 5.32 -4.69 9.88
N LEU A 432 5.61 -5.42 8.80
CA LEU A 432 5.75 -4.85 7.46
C LEU A 432 4.45 -4.17 7.01
N TYR A 433 3.30 -4.85 7.14
CA TYR A 433 2.00 -4.27 6.82
C TYR A 433 1.77 -2.94 7.57
N ARG A 434 2.05 -2.94 8.88
CA ARG A 434 1.88 -1.75 9.73
C ARG A 434 2.80 -0.61 9.34
N LEU A 435 4.06 -0.87 9.00
CA LEU A 435 4.98 0.16 8.53
C LEU A 435 4.44 0.90 7.31
N PHE A 436 3.73 0.22 6.41
CA PHE A 436 3.07 0.87 5.28
C PHE A 436 1.77 1.58 5.68
N THR A 437 0.91 0.97 6.48
CA THR A 437 -0.41 1.55 6.82
C THR A 437 -0.32 2.70 7.82
N ASP A 438 0.54 2.58 8.84
CA ASP A 438 0.70 3.60 9.88
C ASP A 438 1.31 4.86 9.26
N VAL A 439 2.32 4.74 8.38
CA VAL A 439 2.89 5.90 7.66
C VAL A 439 1.81 6.63 6.85
N ARG A 440 0.99 5.89 6.09
CA ARG A 440 -0.12 6.49 5.32
C ARG A 440 -1.12 7.23 6.22
N PHE A 441 -1.50 6.63 7.35
CA PHE A 441 -2.38 7.26 8.32
C PHE A 441 -1.78 8.55 8.88
N ILE A 442 -0.51 8.50 9.33
CA ILE A 442 0.19 9.66 9.89
C ILE A 442 0.30 10.78 8.86
N THR A 443 0.64 10.47 7.61
CA THR A 443 0.70 11.46 6.54
C THR A 443 -0.67 12.09 6.26
N LYS A 444 -1.74 11.30 6.28
CA LYS A 444 -3.10 11.84 6.12
C LYS A 444 -3.46 12.80 7.25
N VAL A 445 -3.26 12.39 8.51
CA VAL A 445 -3.56 13.26 9.67
C VAL A 445 -2.69 14.52 9.64
N LYS A 446 -1.41 14.41 9.22
CA LYS A 446 -0.53 15.56 9.05
C LYS A 446 -1.04 16.54 7.98
N LYS A 447 -1.51 16.02 6.84
CA LYS A 447 -2.10 16.84 5.78
C LYS A 447 -3.34 17.57 6.30
N ASP A 448 -4.28 16.83 6.88
CA ASP A 448 -5.52 17.41 7.43
C ASP A 448 -5.21 18.50 8.48
N PHE A 449 -4.19 18.28 9.31
CA PHE A 449 -3.73 19.26 10.30
C PHE A 449 -3.16 20.52 9.65
N ILE A 450 -2.30 20.39 8.63
CA ILE A 450 -1.71 21.54 7.94
C ILE A 450 -2.79 22.38 7.25
N GLU A 451 -3.70 21.72 6.52
CA GLU A 451 -4.81 22.41 5.84
C GLU A 451 -5.69 23.16 6.85
N THR A 452 -6.03 22.51 7.97
CA THR A 452 -6.86 23.14 9.03
C THR A 452 -6.18 24.36 9.67
N GLU A 453 -4.87 24.31 9.93
CA GLU A 453 -4.17 25.46 10.52
C GLU A 453 -3.99 26.61 9.50
N MET A 454 -3.74 26.30 8.23
CA MET A 454 -3.71 27.32 7.17
C MET A 454 -5.08 27.99 6.98
N ASP A 455 -6.17 27.21 6.99
CA ASP A 455 -7.54 27.72 6.86
C ASP A 455 -7.91 28.69 7.99
N LYS A 456 -7.40 28.47 9.22
CA LYS A 456 -7.61 29.38 10.34
C LYS A 456 -6.94 30.73 10.11
N SER A 457 -5.67 30.74 9.67
CA SER A 457 -4.95 31.97 9.36
C SER A 457 -5.70 32.77 8.28
N LEU A 458 -6.12 32.08 7.21
CA LEU A 458 -6.88 32.70 6.13
C LEU A 458 -8.24 33.23 6.61
N ALA A 459 -8.94 32.50 7.47
CA ALA A 459 -10.22 32.94 8.01
C ALA A 459 -10.10 34.21 8.86
N ASP A 460 -9.03 34.34 9.64
CA ASP A 460 -8.76 35.54 10.43
C ASP A 460 -8.43 36.74 9.53
N GLU A 461 -7.63 36.54 8.48
CA GLU A 461 -7.34 37.57 7.46
C GLU A 461 -8.60 38.02 6.70
N ILE A 462 -9.45 37.08 6.28
CA ILE A 462 -10.73 37.39 5.61
C ILE A 462 -11.64 38.19 6.55
N LYS A 463 -11.69 37.82 7.83
CA LYS A 463 -12.51 38.51 8.82
C LYS A 463 -12.00 39.93 9.09
N GLU A 464 -10.68 40.13 9.09
CA GLU A 464 -10.09 41.46 9.14
C GLU A 464 -10.45 42.27 7.90
N LEU A 465 -10.31 41.67 6.71
CA LEU A 465 -10.67 42.30 5.44
C LEU A 465 -12.14 42.75 5.42
N ASP A 466 -13.05 41.87 5.82
CA ASP A 466 -14.48 42.14 5.91
C ASP A 466 -14.79 43.31 6.87
N SER A 467 -13.95 43.54 7.88
CA SER A 467 -14.15 44.63 8.84
C SER A 467 -14.01 46.03 8.23
N TYR A 468 -13.28 46.15 7.10
CA TYR A 468 -13.12 47.40 6.35
C TYR A 468 -14.34 47.75 5.48
N PHE A 469 -15.27 46.81 5.27
CA PHE A 469 -16.47 47.02 4.48
C PHE A 469 -17.68 47.42 5.35
N LYS A 470 -18.64 48.11 4.72
CA LYS A 470 -19.92 48.50 5.32
C LYS A 470 -20.92 47.36 5.43
#